data_AF-A0AAN9DQE3-F1
#
_entry.id   AF-A0AAN9DQE3-F1
#
_cell.length_a   1.000
_cell.length_b   1.000
_cell.length_c   1.000
_cell.angle_alpha   90.00
_cell.angle_beta   90.00
_cell.angle_gamma   90.00
#
_symmetry.space_group_name_H-M   'P 1'
#
loop_
_entity.id
_entity.type
_entity.pdbx_description
1 polymer ?
#
loop_
_entity_poly.entity_id
_entity_poly.type
_entity_poly.pdbx_seq_one_letter_code
_entity_poly.pdbx_strand_id
1 'polypeptide(L)'
;MEPADDLASFEVVHLSNPGLLDLSADDDGHVQQSKEKTKLKTKLVSAWNNVRYGGWSLKGKPRLSKSRPVCLLGQSYQLSYSGERECFRRAFSSLLWMTYRRGFPPLDGSALGSDAGWGCMLRSAQMLLAQGLILHIMPAGWTWPATHHQTKDDLQVLDSHTQDSGKPRRLSLGTALDCGSQEESAHRRLVCWFGDHPPAPFGLHRLVELGRASGKRAGDWYGPAIAAHILQKAVSASELSSLAVYVAQDCTVYIGDVLTLCGTSRVDQSVRSGWKSLVLLVPVRLGSDVLNPTYIHCVKRLLELRCCVGIIGGKPKHSLFFVGFQDDQLIYLDPHYCQAAVDVKQDNFPLESFHCKSVRKMSFSRMDPSCTVGFYARSRDDLLTLCSDVTKALSSSQEKYPIFTFVEGHSEESACASDSVPHTEPTGRLGRVKKRSSMDDFVLL
;
A
#
# COMPACT_ATOMS: atom_id res chain seq x y z
N MET A 1 39.66 11.60 -28.20
CA MET A 1 39.80 12.69 -27.21
C MET A 1 38.82 12.36 -26.10
N GLU A 2 39.37 12.07 -24.93
CA GLU A 2 38.70 11.52 -23.74
C GLU A 2 37.65 12.45 -23.10
N PRO A 3 36.82 11.91 -22.19
CA PRO A 3 35.70 12.62 -21.56
C PRO A 3 36.15 13.47 -20.37
N ALA A 4 35.36 14.50 -20.04
CA ALA A 4 35.51 15.23 -18.79
C ALA A 4 34.53 14.67 -17.75
N ASP A 5 35.11 14.11 -16.70
CA ASP A 5 34.50 13.79 -15.41
C ASP A 5 33.83 15.03 -14.79
N ASP A 6 32.72 14.80 -14.09
CA ASP A 6 32.38 15.58 -12.90
C ASP A 6 31.78 14.63 -11.85
N LEU A 7 32.70 13.97 -11.15
CA LEU A 7 32.48 13.38 -9.83
C LEU A 7 32.51 14.49 -8.79
N ALA A 8 31.37 14.77 -8.16
CA ALA A 8 31.31 15.57 -6.93
C ALA A 8 30.75 14.72 -5.77
N SER A 9 31.71 14.13 -5.05
CA SER A 9 31.75 13.92 -3.59
C SER A 9 30.60 13.17 -2.91
N PHE A 10 30.84 11.87 -2.68
CA PHE A 10 30.41 11.19 -1.46
C PHE A 10 31.27 11.67 -0.30
N GLU A 11 30.67 12.24 0.74
CA GLU A 11 31.31 12.31 2.06
C GLU A 11 30.82 11.12 2.89
N VAL A 12 31.67 10.11 2.99
CA VAL A 12 31.59 9.09 4.04
C VAL A 12 32.09 9.75 5.31
N VAL A 13 31.17 10.17 6.19
CA VAL A 13 31.57 10.54 7.55
C VAL A 13 31.68 9.27 8.38
N HIS A 14 32.91 8.77 8.49
CA HIS A 14 33.33 7.87 9.54
C HIS A 14 33.31 8.67 10.85
N LEU A 15 32.31 8.45 11.72
CA LEU A 15 32.39 8.97 13.08
C LEU A 15 33.19 7.99 13.92
N SER A 16 34.48 8.27 13.99
CA SER A 16 35.42 7.79 14.99
C SER A 16 34.86 8.05 16.38
N ASN A 17 34.95 7.01 17.21
CA ASN A 17 34.62 7.00 18.62
C ASN A 17 35.54 7.96 19.39
N PRO A 18 35.05 8.95 20.16
CA PRO A 18 35.87 9.64 21.13
C PRO A 18 35.70 8.98 22.50
N GLY A 19 36.80 8.41 22.99
CA GLY A 19 37.23 8.56 24.38
C GLY A 19 36.31 8.03 25.47
N LEU A 20 36.57 6.77 25.84
CA LEU A 20 36.30 6.22 27.16
C LEU A 20 37.03 7.08 28.23
N LEU A 21 36.27 7.71 29.13
CA LEU A 21 36.76 8.08 30.45
C LEU A 21 35.84 7.46 31.49
N ASP A 22 36.45 6.58 32.26
CA ASP A 22 35.93 5.84 33.39
C ASP A 22 35.77 6.79 34.59
N LEU A 23 34.54 6.93 35.09
CA LEU A 23 34.27 7.34 36.46
C LEU A 23 33.04 6.57 36.95
N SER A 24 33.33 5.60 37.80
CA SER A 24 32.40 4.87 38.65
C SER A 24 31.60 5.79 39.59
N ALA A 25 30.35 5.38 39.83
CA ALA A 25 29.53 5.52 41.04
C ALA A 25 28.16 6.21 40.84
N ASP A 26 27.17 5.50 41.38
CA ASP A 26 25.82 5.87 41.83
C ASP A 26 24.62 5.73 40.86
N ASP A 27 23.89 4.67 41.22
CA ASP A 27 22.66 4.06 40.72
C ASP A 27 21.44 4.84 41.21
N ASP A 28 20.72 5.53 40.30
CA ASP A 28 19.24 5.74 40.30
C ASP A 28 18.73 6.75 39.22
N GLY A 29 19.60 7.24 38.31
CA GLY A 29 19.23 8.24 37.29
C GLY A 29 18.84 7.70 35.90
N HIS A 30 18.97 6.39 35.66
CA HIS A 30 19.14 5.86 34.29
C HIS A 30 17.83 5.61 33.51
N VAL A 31 16.68 5.52 34.17
CA VAL A 31 15.37 5.24 33.52
C VAL A 31 14.73 6.52 32.96
N GLN A 32 14.93 7.67 33.62
CA GLN A 32 14.35 8.95 33.17
C GLN A 32 15.12 9.51 31.97
N GLN A 33 16.45 9.45 32.01
CA GLN A 33 17.32 9.94 30.95
C GLN A 33 17.18 9.13 29.65
N SER A 34 16.95 7.81 29.73
CA SER A 34 16.75 6.97 28.54
C SER A 34 15.40 7.23 27.86
N LYS A 35 14.33 7.50 28.63
CA LYS A 35 13.00 7.91 28.13
C LYS A 35 13.02 9.30 27.49
N GLU A 36 13.75 10.25 28.07
CA GLU A 36 13.94 11.57 27.45
C GLU A 36 14.78 11.48 26.18
N LYS A 37 15.88 10.72 26.20
CA LYS A 37 16.70 10.47 25.00
C LYS A 37 15.90 9.82 23.88
N THR A 38 15.00 8.87 24.16
CA THR A 38 14.12 8.27 23.13
C THR A 38 13.05 9.25 22.64
N LYS A 39 12.38 10.00 23.52
CA LYS A 39 11.42 11.04 23.12
C LYS A 39 12.06 12.13 22.26
N LEU A 40 13.26 12.58 22.61
CA LEU A 40 14.05 13.56 21.85
C LEU A 40 14.48 12.98 20.51
N LYS A 41 14.94 11.72 20.46
CA LYS A 41 15.26 11.03 19.19
C LYS A 41 14.05 10.91 18.28
N THR A 42 12.87 10.53 18.80
CA THR A 42 11.63 10.46 17.99
C THR A 42 11.19 11.85 17.51
N LYS A 43 11.34 12.90 18.34
CA LYS A 43 11.09 14.30 17.93
C LYS A 43 12.08 14.79 16.87
N LEU A 44 13.36 14.48 17.00
CA LEU A 44 14.39 14.84 16.02
C LEU A 44 14.24 14.05 14.71
N VAL A 45 13.92 12.76 14.76
CA VAL A 45 13.63 11.94 13.57
C VAL A 45 12.34 12.39 12.90
N SER A 46 11.30 12.77 13.64
CA SER A 46 10.07 13.32 13.06
C SER A 46 10.30 14.71 12.47
N ALA A 47 11.10 15.57 13.10
CA ALA A 47 11.54 16.85 12.53
C ALA A 47 12.38 16.64 11.26
N TRP A 48 13.33 15.69 11.27
CA TRP A 48 14.15 15.35 10.11
C TRP A 48 13.31 14.76 8.96
N ASN A 49 12.36 13.88 9.26
CA ASN A 49 11.43 13.34 8.26
C ASN A 49 10.53 14.45 7.71
N ASN A 50 10.08 15.40 8.54
CA ASN A 50 9.35 16.58 8.07
C ASN A 50 10.23 17.49 7.20
N VAL A 51 11.52 17.65 7.47
CA VAL A 51 12.43 18.44 6.62
C VAL A 51 12.72 17.70 5.31
N ARG A 52 12.97 16.39 5.36
CA ARG A 52 13.31 15.54 4.20
C ARG A 52 12.13 15.27 3.28
N TYR A 53 10.92 15.16 3.82
CA TYR A 53 9.70 14.78 3.08
C TYR A 53 8.60 15.84 3.06
N GLY A 54 8.64 16.83 3.96
CA GLY A 54 7.53 17.73 4.26
C GLY A 54 7.78 19.24 4.19
N GLY A 55 8.95 19.77 3.78
CA GLY A 55 9.08 21.24 3.92
C GLY A 55 10.26 22.04 3.37
N TRP A 56 11.11 21.54 2.46
CA TRP A 56 11.92 22.42 1.60
C TRP A 56 11.50 22.21 0.16
N SER A 57 10.45 22.92 -0.25
CA SER A 57 9.91 22.93 -1.62
C SER A 57 10.80 23.76 -2.55
N LEU A 58 12.07 23.37 -2.71
CA LEU A 58 12.97 23.85 -3.78
C LEU A 58 13.04 22.88 -4.96
N LYS A 59 12.40 21.70 -4.88
CA LYS A 59 12.23 20.78 -6.00
C LYS A 59 10.87 21.03 -6.66
N GLY A 60 10.88 21.42 -7.94
CA GLY A 60 9.68 21.78 -8.69
C GLY A 60 8.57 20.74 -8.62
N LYS A 61 7.32 21.22 -8.57
CA LYS A 61 6.11 20.37 -8.60
C LYS A 61 6.22 19.37 -9.76
N PRO A 62 6.02 18.06 -9.52
CA PRO A 62 6.13 17.05 -10.59
C PRO A 62 5.10 17.36 -11.68
N ARG A 63 5.59 17.68 -12.89
CA ARG A 63 4.73 18.03 -14.02
C ARG A 63 4.28 16.76 -14.74
N LEU A 64 2.97 16.50 -14.76
CA LEU A 64 2.38 15.49 -15.64
C LEU A 64 2.38 16.02 -17.08
N SER A 65 2.57 15.13 -18.05
CA SER A 65 2.45 15.48 -19.46
C SER A 65 0.98 15.74 -19.82
N LYS A 66 0.72 16.78 -20.62
CA LYS A 66 -0.60 17.04 -21.21
C LYS A 66 -0.89 16.15 -22.42
N SER A 67 0.15 15.69 -23.12
CA SER A 67 0.02 15.01 -24.41
C SER A 67 -0.18 13.51 -24.28
N ARG A 68 0.28 12.91 -23.18
CA ARG A 68 0.24 11.45 -22.96
C ARG A 68 -0.74 11.09 -21.85
N PRO A 69 -1.51 10.01 -22.01
CA PRO A 69 -2.53 9.63 -21.04
C PRO A 69 -1.92 9.25 -19.70
N VAL A 70 -2.65 9.53 -18.62
CA VAL A 70 -2.31 9.08 -17.26
C VAL A 70 -3.20 7.91 -16.91
N CYS A 71 -2.59 6.80 -16.48
CA CYS A 71 -3.30 5.68 -15.90
C CYS A 71 -3.39 5.84 -14.38
N LEU A 72 -4.58 5.63 -13.81
CA LEU A 72 -4.86 5.60 -12.37
C LEU A 72 -5.85 4.47 -12.09
N LEU A 73 -5.40 3.40 -11.44
CA LEU A 73 -6.19 2.23 -11.02
C LEU A 73 -7.19 1.76 -12.09
N GLY A 74 -6.67 1.43 -13.27
CA GLY A 74 -7.45 0.96 -14.41
C GLY A 74 -8.19 2.03 -15.20
N GLN A 75 -8.02 3.32 -14.88
CA GLN A 75 -8.58 4.45 -15.63
C GLN A 75 -7.52 5.26 -16.37
N SER A 76 -7.80 5.56 -17.63
CA SER A 76 -6.94 6.36 -18.50
C SER A 76 -7.53 7.76 -18.66
N TYR A 77 -6.72 8.78 -18.41
CA TYR A 77 -7.13 10.19 -18.48
C TYR A 77 -6.25 10.96 -19.45
N GLN A 78 -6.87 11.65 -20.40
CA GLN A 78 -6.15 12.49 -21.38
C GLN A 78 -6.13 13.96 -20.92
N LEU A 79 -5.03 14.37 -20.27
CA LEU A 79 -4.94 15.67 -19.57
C LEU A 79 -4.94 16.92 -20.48
N SER A 80 -4.90 16.74 -21.80
CA SER A 80 -5.06 17.83 -22.78
C SER A 80 -6.45 18.47 -22.68
N TYR A 81 -7.48 17.69 -22.34
CA TYR A 81 -8.85 18.18 -22.19
C TYR A 81 -9.10 18.63 -20.75
N SER A 82 -9.70 19.81 -20.58
CA SER A 82 -9.97 20.38 -19.25
C SER A 82 -10.88 19.50 -18.39
N GLY A 83 -11.90 18.88 -19.00
CA GLY A 83 -12.82 17.95 -18.34
C GLY A 83 -12.10 16.70 -17.80
N GLU A 84 -11.30 16.04 -18.63
CA GLU A 84 -10.51 14.86 -18.24
C GLU A 84 -9.50 15.17 -17.15
N ARG A 85 -8.86 16.34 -17.22
CA ARG A 85 -7.94 16.81 -16.18
C ARG A 85 -8.63 16.98 -14.83
N GLU A 86 -9.85 17.50 -14.84
CA GLU A 86 -10.66 17.65 -13.65
C GLU A 86 -11.11 16.28 -13.09
N CYS A 87 -11.56 15.37 -13.96
CA CYS A 87 -11.90 14.00 -13.59
C CYS A 87 -10.72 13.28 -12.92
N PHE A 88 -9.52 13.39 -13.51
CA PHE A 88 -8.29 12.86 -12.93
C PHE A 88 -8.01 13.47 -11.55
N ARG A 89 -8.11 14.79 -11.40
CA ARG A 89 -7.86 15.48 -10.13
C ARG A 89 -8.83 15.01 -9.04
N ARG A 90 -10.11 14.87 -9.37
CA ARG A 90 -11.12 14.35 -8.43
C ARG A 90 -10.84 12.90 -8.07
N ALA A 91 -10.59 12.04 -9.05
CA ALA A 91 -10.27 10.64 -8.82
C ALA A 91 -9.03 10.47 -7.92
N PHE A 92 -7.93 11.17 -8.22
CA PHE A 92 -6.71 11.11 -7.41
C PHE A 92 -6.93 11.63 -5.99
N SER A 93 -7.61 12.77 -5.84
CA SER A 93 -7.87 13.36 -4.52
C SER A 93 -8.87 12.56 -3.68
N SER A 94 -9.63 11.66 -4.31
CA SER A 94 -10.56 10.78 -3.62
C SER A 94 -9.88 9.56 -2.99
N LEU A 95 -8.64 9.26 -3.40
CA LEU A 95 -7.86 8.19 -2.78
C LEU A 95 -7.59 8.53 -1.32
N LEU A 96 -7.82 7.56 -0.44
CA LEU A 96 -7.47 7.70 0.97
C LEU A 96 -5.97 7.64 1.17
N TRP A 97 -5.46 8.66 1.84
CA TRP A 97 -4.06 8.91 2.09
C TRP A 97 -3.76 8.77 3.57
N MET A 98 -3.17 7.63 3.92
CA MET A 98 -2.74 7.34 5.29
C MET A 98 -1.26 7.66 5.43
N THR A 99 -0.93 8.54 6.36
CA THR A 99 0.44 8.98 6.61
C THR A 99 0.84 8.70 8.04
N TYR A 100 2.10 8.95 8.37
CA TYR A 100 2.54 8.99 9.76
C TYR A 100 1.67 9.93 10.60
N ARG A 101 1.37 9.48 11.82
CA ARG A 101 0.58 10.22 12.81
C ARG A 101 1.37 10.34 14.11
N ARG A 102 1.03 11.38 14.89
CA ARG A 102 1.61 11.63 16.22
C ARG A 102 0.52 12.07 17.18
N GLY A 103 0.69 11.75 18.46
CA GLY A 103 -0.25 12.14 19.51
C GLY A 103 -1.44 11.18 19.64
N PHE A 104 -1.37 9.98 19.04
CA PHE A 104 -2.34 8.93 19.32
C PHE A 104 -2.01 8.19 20.63
N PRO A 105 -2.97 7.47 21.25
CA PRO A 105 -2.73 6.69 22.47
C PRO A 105 -1.56 5.70 22.30
N PRO A 106 -0.72 5.47 23.32
CA PRO A 106 0.42 4.56 23.21
C PRO A 106 0.04 3.19 22.65
N LEU A 107 0.86 2.67 21.74
CA LEU A 107 0.68 1.31 21.22
C LEU A 107 0.96 0.30 22.31
N ASP A 108 0.11 -0.72 22.37
CA ASP A 108 0.15 -1.74 23.41
C ASP A 108 1.53 -2.43 23.51
N GLY A 109 2.02 -2.60 24.74
CA GLY A 109 3.39 -3.06 25.02
C GLY A 109 4.50 -2.07 24.67
N SER A 110 4.21 -0.78 24.44
CA SER A 110 5.20 0.24 24.11
C SER A 110 4.83 1.63 24.66
N ALA A 111 5.78 2.57 24.62
CA ALA A 111 5.55 3.99 24.90
C ALA A 111 5.35 4.84 23.63
N LEU A 112 5.18 4.20 22.46
CA LEU A 112 5.13 4.89 21.17
C LEU A 112 3.73 5.48 20.92
N GLY A 113 3.65 6.81 20.92
CA GLY A 113 2.49 7.60 20.47
C GLY A 113 2.67 8.22 19.09
N SER A 114 3.57 7.66 18.27
CA SER A 114 3.80 8.05 16.88
C SER A 114 4.41 6.89 16.09
N ASP A 115 4.04 6.80 14.80
CA ASP A 115 4.57 5.79 13.87
C ASP A 115 5.63 6.33 12.90
N ALA A 116 6.01 7.60 13.08
CA ALA A 116 7.02 8.25 12.25
C ALA A 116 8.35 7.50 12.30
N GLY A 117 8.86 7.13 11.12
CA GLY A 117 10.15 6.45 10.95
C GLY A 117 10.09 4.92 10.97
N TRP A 118 8.92 4.30 11.21
CA TRP A 118 8.80 2.84 11.20
C TRP A 118 7.49 2.31 10.61
N GLY A 119 6.35 2.99 10.80
CA GLY A 119 5.03 2.49 10.41
C GLY A 119 4.66 2.59 8.93
N CYS A 120 5.59 2.94 8.04
CA CYS A 120 5.26 3.33 6.66
C CYS A 120 4.54 2.21 5.91
N MET A 121 4.98 0.96 6.07
CA MET A 121 4.37 -0.17 5.36
C MET A 121 2.95 -0.44 5.86
N LEU A 122 2.69 -0.27 7.15
CA LEU A 122 1.34 -0.40 7.70
C LEU A 122 0.43 0.70 7.11
N ARG A 123 0.92 1.93 6.96
CA ARG A 123 0.18 3.01 6.27
C ARG A 123 -0.08 2.69 4.80
N SER A 124 0.92 2.16 4.08
CA SER A 124 0.75 1.70 2.70
C SER A 124 -0.32 0.61 2.61
N ALA A 125 -0.30 -0.36 3.53
CA ALA A 125 -1.30 -1.43 3.61
C ALA A 125 -2.70 -0.91 3.94
N GLN A 126 -2.82 0.08 4.85
CA GLN A 126 -4.08 0.76 5.12
C GLN A 126 -4.65 1.40 3.84
N MET A 127 -3.81 2.08 3.03
CA MET A 127 -4.25 2.70 1.77
C MET A 127 -4.71 1.66 0.74
N LEU A 128 -4.00 0.52 0.63
CA LEU A 128 -4.38 -0.58 -0.26
C LEU A 128 -5.75 -1.17 0.12
N LEU A 129 -5.95 -1.48 1.42
CA LEU A 129 -7.23 -1.99 1.91
C LEU A 129 -8.34 -0.95 1.76
N ALA A 130 -8.05 0.32 2.07
CA ALA A 130 -9.00 1.42 1.93
C ALA A 130 -9.50 1.55 0.49
N GLN A 131 -8.62 1.37 -0.50
CA GLN A 131 -9.03 1.37 -1.91
C GLN A 131 -10.00 0.21 -2.24
N GLY A 132 -9.73 -1.00 -1.73
CA GLY A 132 -10.66 -2.12 -1.85
C GLY A 132 -12.00 -1.86 -1.16
N LEU A 133 -11.99 -1.25 0.03
CA LEU A 133 -13.20 -0.89 0.77
C LEU A 133 -14.01 0.22 0.10
N ILE A 134 -13.35 1.21 -0.53
CA ILE A 134 -14.04 2.22 -1.34
C ILE A 134 -14.81 1.53 -2.46
N LEU A 135 -14.18 0.60 -3.20
CA LEU A 135 -14.87 -0.16 -4.24
C LEU A 135 -15.98 -1.05 -3.67
N HIS A 136 -15.84 -1.55 -2.45
CA HIS A 136 -16.83 -2.41 -1.81
C HIS A 136 -18.07 -1.66 -1.33
N ILE A 137 -17.88 -0.47 -0.74
CA ILE A 137 -18.91 0.24 0.03
C ILE A 137 -19.48 1.44 -0.72
N MET A 138 -18.63 2.18 -1.44
CA MET A 138 -19.02 3.41 -2.11
C MET A 138 -19.66 3.11 -3.48
N PRO A 139 -20.58 3.96 -3.96
CA PRO A 139 -21.17 3.78 -5.29
C PRO A 139 -20.10 3.86 -6.40
N ALA A 140 -20.37 3.21 -7.52
CA ALA A 140 -19.47 3.22 -8.66
C ALA A 140 -19.26 4.65 -9.18
N GLY A 141 -18.00 5.06 -9.35
CA GLY A 141 -17.64 6.41 -9.79
C GLY A 141 -17.67 7.48 -8.68
N TRP A 142 -17.85 7.09 -7.41
CA TRP A 142 -17.78 8.01 -6.28
C TRP A 142 -16.46 8.80 -6.26
N THR A 143 -16.56 10.10 -5.93
CA THR A 143 -15.41 10.98 -5.71
C THR A 143 -15.65 11.88 -4.50
N TRP A 144 -14.57 12.21 -3.78
CA TRP A 144 -14.63 13.04 -2.58
C TRP A 144 -15.04 14.50 -2.90
N PRO A 145 -16.19 14.99 -2.36
CA PRO A 145 -16.76 16.29 -2.75
C PRO A 145 -15.95 17.52 -2.35
N ALA A 146 -15.11 17.44 -1.29
CA ALA A 146 -14.41 18.61 -0.76
C ALA A 146 -13.33 19.20 -1.70
N THR A 147 -13.14 18.59 -2.87
CA THR A 147 -12.38 19.18 -3.99
C THR A 147 -13.08 20.39 -4.63
N HIS A 148 -14.38 20.63 -4.38
CA HIS A 148 -15.13 21.70 -5.04
C HIS A 148 -14.90 23.12 -4.51
N HIS A 149 -14.37 23.30 -3.29
CA HIS A 149 -14.31 24.62 -2.65
C HIS A 149 -12.92 25.23 -2.47
N GLN A 150 -11.82 24.57 -2.84
CA GLN A 150 -10.48 25.08 -2.53
C GLN A 150 -9.43 25.04 -3.65
N THR A 151 -9.64 24.39 -4.79
CA THR A 151 -8.58 24.27 -5.81
C THR A 151 -8.85 25.15 -7.03
N LYS A 152 -8.63 26.46 -6.90
CA LYS A 152 -8.42 27.30 -8.08
C LYS A 152 -6.94 27.35 -8.52
N ASP A 153 -5.95 26.93 -7.71
CA ASP A 153 -4.54 27.25 -8.04
C ASP A 153 -3.43 26.22 -7.72
N ASP A 154 -3.71 24.95 -7.40
CA ASP A 154 -2.63 24.04 -6.95
C ASP A 154 -1.97 23.16 -8.02
N LEU A 155 -2.58 23.01 -9.20
CA LEU A 155 -1.96 22.43 -10.39
C LEU A 155 -1.54 23.55 -11.35
N GLN A 156 -0.47 24.28 -11.00
CA GLN A 156 0.08 25.32 -11.87
C GLN A 156 0.56 24.72 -13.18
N VAL A 157 -0.30 24.84 -14.16
CA VAL A 157 -0.01 24.72 -15.57
C VAL A 157 -0.27 26.11 -16.13
N LEU A 158 0.77 26.76 -16.62
CA LEU A 158 0.64 28.03 -17.34
C LEU A 158 -0.30 27.79 -18.52
N ASP A 159 -1.43 28.47 -18.57
CA ASP A 159 -2.19 28.72 -19.79
C ASP A 159 -2.87 30.09 -19.68
N SER A 160 -2.70 30.88 -20.73
CA SER A 160 -3.24 32.20 -21.01
C SER A 160 -4.73 32.16 -21.40
N HIS A 161 -5.50 33.13 -20.89
CA HIS A 161 -6.81 33.64 -21.34
C HIS A 161 -7.80 32.70 -22.05
N THR A 162 -8.99 32.47 -21.47
CA THR A 162 -10.31 32.89 -22.02
C THR A 162 -11.49 32.50 -21.12
N GLN A 163 -12.60 33.25 -21.28
CA GLN A 163 -13.82 33.24 -20.47
C GLN A 163 -14.92 32.26 -20.97
N ASP A 164 -15.78 31.89 -20.02
CA ASP A 164 -17.25 31.85 -20.06
C ASP A 164 -18.09 30.56 -20.31
N SER A 165 -19.13 30.52 -19.45
CA SER A 165 -20.51 30.03 -19.50
C SER A 165 -20.95 28.60 -19.86
N GLY A 166 -21.77 28.04 -18.95
CA GLY A 166 -22.75 26.99 -19.24
C GLY A 166 -23.27 26.27 -17.97
N LYS A 167 -24.44 26.66 -17.44
CA LYS A 167 -25.11 25.99 -16.30
C LYS A 167 -25.98 24.81 -16.80
N PRO A 168 -25.89 23.59 -16.23
CA PRO A 168 -26.87 22.54 -16.47
C PRO A 168 -28.01 22.55 -15.42
N ARG A 169 -29.15 21.99 -15.84
CA ARG A 169 -30.47 21.99 -15.20
C ARG A 169 -30.48 21.36 -13.78
N ARG A 170 -31.24 22.00 -12.87
CA ARG A 170 -31.43 21.64 -11.45
C ARG A 170 -32.25 20.35 -11.30
N LEU A 171 -31.65 19.30 -10.75
CA LEU A 171 -32.36 18.27 -9.99
C LEU A 171 -32.93 18.89 -8.71
N SER A 172 -34.01 18.32 -8.16
CA SER A 172 -34.63 18.79 -6.91
C SER A 172 -33.62 18.82 -5.78
N LEU A 173 -33.46 20.00 -5.17
CA LEU A 173 -32.43 20.29 -4.17
C LEU A 173 -32.47 19.33 -2.97
N GLY A 174 -33.66 18.84 -2.58
CA GLY A 174 -33.82 17.90 -1.45
C GLY A 174 -33.16 16.53 -1.68
N THR A 175 -33.35 15.93 -2.86
CA THR A 175 -32.81 14.58 -3.16
C THR A 175 -31.28 14.59 -3.29
N ALA A 176 -30.71 15.70 -3.76
CA ALA A 176 -29.26 15.88 -3.86
C ALA A 176 -28.59 16.11 -2.49
N LEU A 177 -29.28 16.81 -1.57
CA LEU A 177 -28.80 17.04 -0.20
C LEU A 177 -28.85 15.75 0.63
N ASP A 178 -29.91 14.95 0.50
CA ASP A 178 -30.04 13.67 1.21
C ASP A 178 -29.02 12.64 0.73
N CYS A 179 -28.80 12.53 -0.58
CA CYS A 179 -27.80 11.61 -1.17
C CYS A 179 -26.36 11.99 -0.75
N GLY A 180 -26.02 13.28 -0.81
CA GLY A 180 -24.72 13.78 -0.37
C GLY A 180 -24.44 13.48 1.11
N SER A 181 -25.48 13.52 1.95
CA SER A 181 -25.34 13.21 3.39
C SER A 181 -25.07 11.72 3.66
N GLN A 182 -25.66 10.80 2.88
CA GLN A 182 -25.44 9.36 3.04
C GLN A 182 -24.06 8.93 2.55
N GLU A 183 -23.63 9.43 1.39
CA GLU A 183 -22.29 9.16 0.87
C GLU A 183 -21.20 9.72 1.78
N GLU A 184 -21.39 10.94 2.32
CA GLU A 184 -20.48 11.51 3.30
C GLU A 184 -20.43 10.68 4.60
N SER A 185 -21.59 10.25 5.10
CA SER A 185 -21.66 9.40 6.30
C SER A 185 -20.98 8.05 6.11
N ALA A 186 -21.18 7.40 4.95
CA ALA A 186 -20.51 6.16 4.59
C ALA A 186 -18.99 6.34 4.48
N HIS A 187 -18.56 7.43 3.84
CA HIS A 187 -17.15 7.79 3.72
C HIS A 187 -16.50 8.03 5.09
N ARG A 188 -17.14 8.80 5.97
CA ARG A 188 -16.68 9.03 7.35
C ARG A 188 -16.56 7.73 8.12
N ARG A 189 -17.59 6.87 8.06
CA ARG A 189 -17.57 5.53 8.69
C ARG A 189 -16.38 4.69 8.18
N LEU A 190 -16.11 4.72 6.89
CA LEU A 190 -14.95 4.01 6.31
C LEU A 190 -13.64 4.56 6.87
N VAL A 191 -13.48 5.89 6.93
CA VAL A 191 -12.28 6.53 7.52
C VAL A 191 -12.13 6.20 9.01
N CYS A 192 -13.22 6.12 9.77
CA CYS A 192 -13.18 5.73 11.20
C CYS A 192 -12.52 4.36 11.41
N TRP A 193 -12.68 3.41 10.49
CA TRP A 193 -12.05 2.10 10.62
C TRP A 193 -10.52 2.13 10.57
N PHE A 194 -9.92 3.21 10.06
CA PHE A 194 -8.48 3.42 9.99
C PHE A 194 -7.95 4.38 11.07
N GLY A 195 -8.80 4.84 11.98
CA GLY A 195 -8.42 5.73 13.07
C GLY A 195 -7.26 5.21 13.91
N ASP A 196 -6.42 6.12 14.43
CA ASP A 196 -5.28 5.78 15.28
C ASP A 196 -5.70 5.56 16.74
N HIS A 197 -6.64 4.65 16.97
CA HIS A 197 -7.10 4.28 18.31
C HIS A 197 -7.41 2.77 18.40
N PRO A 198 -7.37 2.17 19.61
CA PRO A 198 -7.50 0.71 19.76
C PRO A 198 -8.78 0.09 19.17
N PRO A 199 -9.98 0.71 19.27
CA PRO A 199 -11.19 0.13 18.67
C PRO A 199 -11.24 0.09 17.13
N ALA A 200 -10.35 0.78 16.40
CA ALA A 200 -10.42 0.83 14.95
C ALA A 200 -9.90 -0.49 14.34
N PRO A 201 -10.72 -1.25 13.58
CA PRO A 201 -10.36 -2.60 13.11
C PRO A 201 -9.17 -2.62 12.15
N PHE A 202 -8.95 -1.54 11.40
CA PHE A 202 -7.84 -1.38 10.46
C PHE A 202 -6.88 -0.27 10.92
N GLY A 203 -7.03 0.20 12.16
CA GLY A 203 -6.17 1.19 12.77
C GLY A 203 -4.80 0.63 13.14
N LEU A 204 -3.82 1.52 13.33
CA LEU A 204 -2.44 1.13 13.59
C LEU A 204 -2.30 0.20 14.81
N HIS A 205 -3.05 0.47 15.89
CA HIS A 205 -3.06 -0.36 17.10
C HIS A 205 -3.39 -1.82 16.80
N ARG A 206 -4.46 -2.06 16.03
CA ARG A 206 -4.91 -3.40 15.67
C ARG A 206 -3.93 -4.09 14.72
N LEU A 207 -3.37 -3.37 13.75
CA LEU A 207 -2.38 -3.93 12.82
C LEU A 207 -1.08 -4.34 13.53
N VAL A 208 -0.62 -3.53 14.50
CA VAL A 208 0.56 -3.85 15.32
C VAL A 208 0.30 -5.06 16.21
N GLU A 209 -0.88 -5.14 16.83
CA GLU A 209 -1.29 -6.29 17.65
C GLU A 209 -1.27 -7.60 16.82
N LEU A 210 -1.92 -7.59 15.65
CA LEU A 210 -1.97 -8.74 14.75
C LEU A 210 -0.58 -9.12 14.19
N GLY A 211 0.31 -8.15 14.04
CA GLY A 211 1.70 -8.36 13.63
C GLY A 211 2.54 -9.17 14.62
N ARG A 212 2.14 -9.26 15.89
CA ARG A 212 2.87 -10.03 16.92
C ARG A 212 2.98 -11.50 16.59
N ALA A 213 1.93 -12.07 15.98
CA ALA A 213 1.95 -13.46 15.51
C ALA A 213 3.01 -13.74 14.43
N SER A 214 3.53 -12.70 13.79
CA SER A 214 4.63 -12.75 12.81
C SER A 214 5.95 -12.20 13.39
N GLY A 215 6.08 -12.15 14.71
CA GLY A 215 7.28 -11.68 15.41
C GLY A 215 7.52 -10.16 15.35
N LYS A 216 6.53 -9.37 14.89
CA LYS A 216 6.66 -7.91 14.76
C LYS A 216 6.10 -7.17 15.97
N ARG A 217 6.73 -6.06 16.32
CA ARG A 217 6.33 -5.17 17.43
C ARG A 217 6.27 -3.72 16.96
N ALA A 218 5.64 -2.87 17.78
CA ALA A 218 5.66 -1.42 17.57
C ALA A 218 7.12 -0.92 17.44
N GLY A 219 7.43 -0.20 16.37
CA GLY A 219 8.78 0.25 16.06
C GLY A 219 9.51 -0.57 15.00
N ASP A 220 9.07 -1.80 14.73
CA ASP A 220 9.67 -2.64 13.69
C ASP A 220 9.21 -2.22 12.29
N TRP A 221 10.04 -2.51 11.29
CA TRP A 221 9.62 -2.43 9.90
C TRP A 221 8.92 -3.72 9.46
N TYR A 222 7.88 -3.55 8.65
CA TYR A 222 7.04 -4.62 8.09
C TYR A 222 7.29 -4.72 6.59
N GLY A 223 7.44 -5.93 6.06
CA GLY A 223 7.51 -6.17 4.62
C GLY A 223 6.11 -6.26 3.98
N PRO A 224 6.00 -6.12 2.64
CA PRO A 224 4.71 -6.16 1.94
C PRO A 224 3.92 -7.46 2.18
N ALA A 225 4.60 -8.61 2.20
CA ALA A 225 3.98 -9.92 2.44
C ALA A 225 3.38 -10.02 3.85
N ILE A 226 4.15 -9.65 4.87
CA ILE A 226 3.68 -9.65 6.27
C ILE A 226 2.50 -8.69 6.42
N ALA A 227 2.56 -7.51 5.80
CA ALA A 227 1.46 -6.55 5.85
C ALA A 227 0.19 -7.11 5.20
N ALA A 228 0.29 -7.85 4.09
CA ALA A 228 -0.84 -8.50 3.44
C ALA A 228 -1.53 -9.52 4.36
N HIS A 229 -0.76 -10.38 5.05
CA HIS A 229 -1.33 -11.32 6.02
C HIS A 229 -1.93 -10.64 7.25
N ILE A 230 -1.38 -9.51 7.69
CA ILE A 230 -1.99 -8.71 8.76
C ILE A 230 -3.34 -8.16 8.30
N LEU A 231 -3.46 -7.64 7.08
CA LEU A 231 -4.75 -7.18 6.52
C LEU A 231 -5.77 -8.32 6.44
N GLN A 232 -5.34 -9.52 6.03
CA GLN A 232 -6.19 -10.70 6.02
C GLN A 232 -6.75 -11.01 7.41
N LYS A 233 -5.89 -11.10 8.43
CA LYS A 233 -6.30 -11.32 9.82
C LYS A 233 -7.21 -10.20 10.33
N ALA A 234 -6.94 -8.95 9.97
CA ALA A 234 -7.73 -7.80 10.39
C ALA A 234 -9.14 -7.84 9.83
N VAL A 235 -9.32 -8.15 8.54
CA VAL A 235 -10.64 -8.27 7.92
C VAL A 235 -11.39 -9.48 8.47
N SER A 236 -10.75 -10.64 8.61
CA SER A 236 -11.37 -11.83 9.19
C SER A 236 -11.83 -11.64 10.64
N ALA A 237 -11.17 -10.78 11.42
CA ALA A 237 -11.54 -10.46 12.80
C ALA A 237 -12.49 -9.25 12.91
N SER A 238 -12.81 -8.58 11.81
CA SER A 238 -13.71 -7.42 11.78
C SER A 238 -15.18 -7.84 11.59
N GLU A 239 -16.10 -6.91 11.81
CA GLU A 239 -17.53 -7.13 11.58
C GLU A 239 -17.93 -7.15 10.08
N LEU A 240 -16.97 -7.00 9.15
CA LEU A 240 -17.20 -7.03 7.71
C LEU A 240 -17.42 -8.45 7.19
N SER A 241 -18.60 -9.00 7.43
CA SER A 241 -18.97 -10.35 6.97
C SER A 241 -19.10 -10.49 5.45
N SER A 242 -19.29 -9.38 4.73
CA SER A 242 -19.46 -9.33 3.27
C SER A 242 -18.15 -9.30 2.48
N LEU A 243 -16.99 -9.20 3.15
CA LEU A 243 -15.68 -9.08 2.53
C LEU A 243 -14.73 -10.18 3.02
N ALA A 244 -13.98 -10.76 2.11
CA ALA A 244 -12.90 -11.68 2.38
C ALA A 244 -11.59 -11.15 1.80
N VAL A 245 -10.47 -11.48 2.45
CA VAL A 245 -9.13 -11.20 1.95
C VAL A 245 -8.38 -12.52 1.77
N TYR A 246 -7.92 -12.78 0.56
CA TYR A 246 -7.05 -13.91 0.26
C TYR A 246 -5.64 -13.41 -0.01
N VAL A 247 -4.64 -14.06 0.57
CA VAL A 247 -3.21 -13.78 0.31
C VAL A 247 -2.62 -14.98 -0.42
N ALA A 248 -2.07 -14.75 -1.60
CA ALA A 248 -1.40 -15.77 -2.39
C ALA A 248 -0.19 -16.36 -1.64
N GLN A 249 0.02 -17.66 -1.83
CA GLN A 249 1.16 -18.40 -1.28
C GLN A 249 2.10 -18.75 -2.44
N ASP A 250 3.40 -18.56 -2.26
CA ASP A 250 4.42 -18.91 -3.27
C ASP A 250 4.13 -18.38 -4.69
N CYS A 251 3.65 -17.14 -4.77
CA CYS A 251 3.23 -16.50 -6.03
C CYS A 251 2.16 -17.32 -6.80
N THR A 252 1.34 -18.09 -6.08
CA THR A 252 0.28 -18.93 -6.61
C THR A 252 -1.05 -18.63 -5.93
N VAL A 253 -2.09 -18.45 -6.74
CA VAL A 253 -3.47 -18.27 -6.28
C VAL A 253 -4.27 -19.54 -6.58
N TYR A 254 -4.64 -20.26 -5.52
CA TYR A 254 -5.45 -21.46 -5.59
C TYR A 254 -6.93 -21.11 -5.66
N ILE A 255 -7.55 -21.33 -6.82
CA ILE A 255 -8.94 -20.91 -7.08
C ILE A 255 -9.92 -21.64 -6.15
N GLY A 256 -9.67 -22.91 -5.82
CA GLY A 256 -10.50 -23.68 -4.88
C GLY A 256 -10.53 -23.03 -3.49
N ASP A 257 -9.39 -22.57 -3.00
CA ASP A 257 -9.29 -21.92 -1.69
C ASP A 257 -10.04 -20.58 -1.67
N VAL A 258 -9.94 -19.81 -2.77
CA VAL A 258 -10.67 -18.55 -2.94
C VAL A 258 -12.18 -18.79 -2.97
N LEU A 259 -12.64 -19.80 -3.73
CA LEU A 259 -14.06 -20.14 -3.81
C LEU A 259 -14.63 -20.59 -2.47
N THR A 260 -13.88 -21.38 -1.70
CA THR A 260 -14.27 -21.79 -0.34
C THR A 260 -14.31 -20.62 0.62
N LEU A 261 -13.32 -19.72 0.55
CA LEU A 261 -13.26 -18.55 1.43
C LEU A 261 -14.42 -17.57 1.19
N CYS A 262 -14.78 -17.37 -0.08
CA CYS A 262 -15.85 -16.46 -0.47
C CYS A 262 -17.24 -17.09 -0.41
N GLY A 263 -17.36 -18.41 -0.54
CA GLY A 263 -18.62 -19.13 -0.42
C GLY A 263 -19.08 -19.27 1.04
N THR A 264 -20.34 -18.95 1.34
CA THR A 264 -20.93 -19.27 2.63
C THR A 264 -21.28 -20.75 2.72
N SER A 265 -21.01 -21.37 3.87
CA SER A 265 -21.48 -22.73 4.19
C SER A 265 -23.00 -22.83 4.01
N ARG A 266 -23.49 -23.95 3.45
CA ARG A 266 -24.87 -24.20 2.99
C ARG A 266 -25.98 -24.10 4.06
N VAL A 267 -25.65 -23.68 5.28
CA VAL A 267 -26.55 -23.75 6.45
C VAL A 267 -27.47 -22.53 6.55
N ASP A 268 -27.14 -21.40 5.94
CA ASP A 268 -27.94 -20.17 6.06
C ASP A 268 -28.61 -19.78 4.72
N GLN A 269 -29.71 -20.47 4.39
CA GLN A 269 -30.49 -20.27 3.16
C GLN A 269 -31.32 -18.97 3.14
N SER A 270 -31.14 -18.08 4.12
CA SER A 270 -32.03 -16.94 4.33
C SER A 270 -31.59 -15.62 3.68
N VAL A 271 -30.34 -15.50 3.22
CA VAL A 271 -29.80 -14.24 2.66
C VAL A 271 -29.38 -14.40 1.19
N ARG A 272 -29.91 -13.51 0.35
CA ARG A 272 -29.61 -13.43 -1.09
C ARG A 272 -28.09 -13.32 -1.32
N SER A 273 -27.55 -14.22 -2.14
CA SER A 273 -26.14 -14.34 -2.54
C SER A 273 -25.18 -14.65 -1.37
N GLY A 274 -24.96 -15.93 -1.10
CA GLY A 274 -23.96 -16.46 -0.16
C GLY A 274 -22.49 -16.27 -0.59
N TRP A 275 -22.15 -15.14 -1.19
CA TRP A 275 -20.81 -14.80 -1.69
C TRP A 275 -20.27 -13.56 -0.99
N LYS A 276 -19.07 -13.67 -0.43
CA LYS A 276 -18.29 -12.53 0.07
C LYS A 276 -17.47 -11.94 -1.05
N SER A 277 -17.49 -10.62 -1.20
CA SER A 277 -16.57 -9.93 -2.11
C SER A 277 -15.12 -10.20 -1.69
N LEU A 278 -14.21 -10.20 -2.66
CA LEU A 278 -12.82 -10.59 -2.46
C LEU A 278 -11.89 -9.40 -2.64
N VAL A 279 -10.95 -9.23 -1.71
CA VAL A 279 -9.67 -8.56 -1.95
C VAL A 279 -8.58 -9.62 -2.06
N LEU A 280 -8.00 -9.75 -3.24
CA LEU A 280 -6.91 -10.68 -3.53
C LEU A 280 -5.58 -9.94 -3.41
N LEU A 281 -4.69 -10.40 -2.54
CA LEU A 281 -3.37 -9.84 -2.32
C LEU A 281 -2.31 -10.84 -2.79
N VAL A 282 -1.39 -10.40 -3.63
CA VAL A 282 -0.32 -11.24 -4.18
C VAL A 282 1.03 -10.63 -3.84
N PRO A 283 1.69 -11.10 -2.77
CA PRO A 283 3.07 -10.73 -2.47
C PRO A 283 4.01 -11.33 -3.52
N VAL A 284 4.89 -10.52 -4.09
CA VAL A 284 5.79 -10.91 -5.18
C VAL A 284 7.17 -10.26 -5.02
N ARG A 285 8.16 -10.86 -5.68
CA ARG A 285 9.51 -10.30 -5.80
C ARG A 285 9.94 -10.23 -7.25
N LEU A 286 9.96 -9.01 -7.80
CA LEU A 286 10.18 -8.72 -9.23
C LEU A 286 11.66 -8.51 -9.60
N GLY A 287 12.58 -9.04 -8.80
CA GLY A 287 14.02 -8.83 -8.96
C GLY A 287 14.80 -9.07 -7.67
N SER A 288 16.12 -9.00 -7.76
CA SER A 288 17.01 -9.13 -6.61
C SER A 288 17.04 -7.83 -5.79
N ASP A 289 17.94 -6.93 -6.12
CA ASP A 289 18.14 -5.64 -5.44
C ASP A 289 17.43 -4.47 -6.15
N VAL A 290 17.19 -4.65 -7.44
CA VAL A 290 16.52 -3.70 -8.33
C VAL A 290 15.41 -4.42 -9.08
N LEU A 291 14.38 -3.66 -9.47
CA LEU A 291 13.33 -4.17 -10.34
C LEU A 291 13.94 -4.66 -11.66
N ASN A 292 13.66 -5.90 -12.04
CA ASN A 292 14.04 -6.40 -13.36
C ASN A 292 13.18 -5.67 -14.42
N PRO A 293 13.81 -4.95 -15.38
CA PRO A 293 13.09 -4.17 -16.38
C PRO A 293 12.06 -4.97 -17.20
N THR A 294 12.26 -6.27 -17.37
CA THR A 294 11.32 -7.16 -18.07
C THR A 294 9.92 -7.15 -17.44
N TYR A 295 9.81 -6.93 -16.12
CA TYR A 295 8.50 -6.87 -15.45
C TYR A 295 7.81 -5.49 -15.52
N ILE A 296 8.48 -4.43 -15.99
CA ILE A 296 7.90 -3.08 -16.03
C ILE A 296 6.64 -3.05 -16.88
N HIS A 297 6.66 -3.70 -18.04
CA HIS A 297 5.52 -3.77 -18.93
C HIS A 297 4.34 -4.50 -18.26
N CYS A 298 4.61 -5.66 -17.66
CA CYS A 298 3.64 -6.44 -16.90
C CYS A 298 2.99 -5.63 -15.77
N VAL A 299 3.79 -4.91 -14.96
CA VAL A 299 3.30 -4.05 -13.87
C VAL A 299 2.39 -2.94 -14.40
N LYS A 300 2.73 -2.30 -15.54
CA LYS A 300 1.85 -1.31 -16.18
C LYS A 300 0.52 -1.93 -16.56
N ARG A 301 0.53 -3.11 -17.20
CA ARG A 301 -0.69 -3.83 -17.59
C ARG A 301 -1.57 -4.17 -16.39
N LEU A 302 -0.98 -4.58 -15.27
CA LEU A 302 -1.73 -4.81 -14.02
C LEU A 302 -2.39 -3.53 -13.51
N LEU A 303 -1.69 -2.39 -13.53
CA LEU A 303 -2.25 -1.09 -13.12
C LEU A 303 -3.32 -0.56 -14.09
N GLU A 304 -3.37 -1.05 -15.34
CA GLU A 304 -4.41 -0.76 -16.32
C GLU A 304 -5.70 -1.59 -16.10
N LEU A 305 -5.67 -2.63 -15.26
CA LEU A 305 -6.86 -3.44 -14.97
C LEU A 305 -7.81 -2.74 -14.00
N ARG A 306 -9.10 -2.78 -14.31
CA ARG A 306 -10.18 -2.25 -13.45
C ARG A 306 -10.28 -2.92 -12.09
N CYS A 307 -9.89 -4.20 -12.02
CA CYS A 307 -9.89 -4.97 -10.78
C CYS A 307 -8.66 -4.67 -9.90
N CYS A 308 -7.63 -3.99 -10.41
CA CYS A 308 -6.43 -3.67 -9.63
C CYS A 308 -6.72 -2.55 -8.62
N VAL A 309 -6.40 -2.79 -7.35
CA VAL A 309 -6.52 -1.79 -6.27
C VAL A 309 -5.18 -1.14 -5.91
N GLY A 310 -4.15 -1.40 -6.72
CA GLY A 310 -2.82 -0.81 -6.61
C GLY A 310 -1.78 -1.76 -6.04
N ILE A 311 -0.60 -1.22 -5.77
CA ILE A 311 0.59 -1.99 -5.37
C ILE A 311 1.23 -1.31 -4.16
N ILE A 312 1.51 -2.07 -3.10
CA ILE A 312 2.34 -1.58 -1.99
C ILE A 312 3.74 -2.18 -2.11
N GLY A 313 4.76 -1.40 -1.80
CA GLY A 313 6.13 -1.88 -1.88
C GLY A 313 7.12 -0.84 -1.39
N GLY A 314 8.40 -1.16 -1.45
CA GLY A 314 9.47 -0.24 -1.07
C GLY A 314 10.43 -0.81 -0.06
N LYS A 315 11.55 -0.09 0.10
CA LYS A 315 12.65 -0.47 0.99
C LYS A 315 12.26 -0.30 2.45
N PRO A 316 13.03 -0.91 3.38
CA PRO A 316 12.93 -0.60 4.80
C PRO A 316 12.86 0.91 5.04
N LYS A 317 11.80 1.34 5.76
CA LYS A 317 11.48 2.73 6.10
C LYS A 317 11.17 3.67 4.91
N HIS A 318 10.95 3.12 3.71
CA HIS A 318 10.63 3.85 2.49
C HIS A 318 9.56 3.12 1.66
N SER A 319 8.40 2.83 2.25
CA SER A 319 7.29 2.19 1.52
C SER A 319 6.36 3.20 0.87
N LEU A 320 5.80 2.84 -0.28
CA LEU A 320 4.90 3.66 -1.07
C LEU A 320 3.67 2.84 -1.48
N PHE A 321 2.59 3.54 -1.83
CA PHE A 321 1.41 2.94 -2.43
C PHE A 321 1.28 3.43 -3.88
N PHE A 322 1.57 2.56 -4.84
CA PHE A 322 1.53 2.85 -6.26
C PHE A 322 0.11 2.65 -6.80
N VAL A 323 -0.40 3.68 -7.47
CA VAL A 323 -1.81 3.78 -7.87
C VAL A 323 -1.98 3.97 -9.38
N GLY A 324 -0.89 4.12 -10.12
CA GLY A 324 -0.97 4.38 -11.55
C GLY A 324 0.38 4.73 -12.15
N PHE A 325 0.37 5.22 -13.37
CA PHE A 325 1.57 5.64 -14.07
C PHE A 325 1.26 6.64 -15.19
N GLN A 326 2.30 7.37 -15.60
CA GLN A 326 2.34 8.09 -16.87
C GLN A 326 3.70 7.82 -17.50
N ASP A 327 3.71 7.29 -18.72
CA ASP A 327 4.92 6.89 -19.42
C ASP A 327 5.75 5.89 -18.59
N ASP A 328 7.01 6.20 -18.30
CA ASP A 328 7.90 5.40 -17.45
C ASP A 328 7.98 5.94 -16.01
N GLN A 329 6.93 6.63 -15.55
CA GLN A 329 6.84 7.16 -14.20
C GLN A 329 5.64 6.56 -13.46
N LEU A 330 5.90 5.85 -12.37
CA LEU A 330 4.90 5.40 -11.40
C LEU A 330 4.36 6.58 -10.62
N ILE A 331 3.04 6.61 -10.44
CA ILE A 331 2.32 7.55 -9.57
C ILE A 331 2.02 6.86 -8.25
N TYR A 332 2.26 7.56 -7.14
CA TYR A 332 2.11 6.98 -5.80
C TYR A 332 1.61 7.96 -4.75
N LEU A 333 1.09 7.38 -3.66
CA LEU A 333 0.83 8.03 -2.39
C LEU A 333 1.97 7.73 -1.40
N ASP A 334 2.42 8.78 -0.71
CA ASP A 334 3.61 8.78 0.15
C ASP A 334 3.20 8.89 1.62
N PRO A 335 3.41 7.85 2.46
CA PRO A 335 3.01 7.89 3.86
C PRO A 335 3.97 8.70 4.77
N HIS A 336 5.12 9.18 4.28
CA HIS A 336 6.20 9.72 5.13
C HIS A 336 5.97 11.14 5.66
N TYR A 337 4.76 11.67 5.53
CA TYR A 337 4.37 12.96 6.09
C TYR A 337 3.78 12.79 7.50
N CYS A 338 4.38 13.40 8.52
CA CYS A 338 3.89 13.26 9.89
C CYS A 338 2.81 14.30 10.22
N GLN A 339 1.58 13.83 10.40
CA GLN A 339 0.40 14.62 10.74
C GLN A 339 0.00 14.39 12.21
N ALA A 340 -0.80 15.28 12.81
CA ALA A 340 -1.39 15.01 14.12
C ALA A 340 -2.47 13.91 13.99
N ALA A 341 -2.64 13.07 15.02
CA ALA A 341 -3.75 12.12 15.09
C ALA A 341 -5.09 12.88 15.06
N VAL A 342 -6.06 12.35 14.32
CA VAL A 342 -7.43 12.89 14.25
C VAL A 342 -8.32 12.05 15.15
N ASP A 343 -9.12 12.71 15.98
CA ASP A 343 -10.14 12.05 16.78
C ASP A 343 -11.36 11.72 15.90
N VAL A 344 -11.31 10.55 15.26
CA VAL A 344 -12.37 10.06 14.36
C VAL A 344 -13.65 9.63 15.07
N LYS A 345 -13.71 9.73 16.40
CA LYS A 345 -14.93 9.44 17.18
C LYS A 345 -15.93 10.60 17.15
N GLN A 346 -15.49 11.80 16.78
CA GLN A 346 -16.36 12.97 16.66
C GLN A 346 -17.10 12.91 15.32
N ASP A 347 -18.42 13.06 15.27
CA ASP A 347 -19.19 12.89 14.03
C ASP A 347 -18.67 13.73 12.84
N ASN A 348 -18.19 14.95 13.11
CA ASN A 348 -17.74 15.92 12.11
C ASN A 348 -16.20 16.08 12.05
N PHE A 349 -15.44 15.02 12.32
CA PHE A 349 -13.98 15.08 12.28
C PHE A 349 -13.42 15.55 10.92
N PRO A 350 -12.28 16.24 10.86
CA PRO A 350 -11.71 16.73 9.61
C PRO A 350 -11.21 15.59 8.70
N LEU A 351 -11.64 15.59 7.45
CA LEU A 351 -11.28 14.57 6.45
C LEU A 351 -10.05 14.96 5.61
N GLU A 352 -9.67 16.24 5.61
CA GLU A 352 -8.67 16.80 4.69
C GLU A 352 -7.31 16.12 4.80
N SER A 353 -6.94 15.72 6.03
CA SER A 353 -5.67 15.03 6.29
C SER A 353 -5.61 13.59 5.78
N PHE A 354 -6.75 13.03 5.37
CA PHE A 354 -6.90 11.68 4.80
C PHE A 354 -6.99 11.69 3.27
N HIS A 355 -6.82 12.83 2.61
CA HIS A 355 -6.87 12.93 1.15
C HIS A 355 -5.66 13.68 0.60
N CYS A 356 -5.00 13.09 -0.40
CA CYS A 356 -3.82 13.68 -1.02
C CYS A 356 -4.21 14.58 -2.19
N LYS A 357 -3.84 15.88 -2.11
CA LYS A 357 -4.09 16.85 -3.19
C LYS A 357 -2.94 16.94 -4.20
N SER A 358 -1.78 16.34 -3.89
CA SER A 358 -0.55 16.51 -4.67
C SER A 358 -0.05 15.20 -5.24
N VAL A 359 -0.06 15.09 -6.57
CA VAL A 359 0.46 13.92 -7.27
C VAL A 359 1.98 13.84 -7.10
N ARG A 360 2.49 12.65 -6.80
CA ARG A 360 3.92 12.34 -6.79
C ARG A 360 4.23 11.25 -7.79
N LYS A 361 5.43 11.29 -8.38
CA LYS A 361 5.89 10.30 -9.35
C LYS A 361 7.36 9.93 -9.22
N MET A 362 7.72 8.75 -9.69
CA MET A 362 9.09 8.23 -9.73
C MET A 362 9.28 7.28 -10.91
N SER A 363 10.51 7.12 -11.39
CA SER A 363 10.80 6.12 -12.42
C SER A 363 10.51 4.69 -11.91
N PHE A 364 9.99 3.84 -12.80
CA PHE A 364 9.82 2.40 -12.52
C PHE A 364 11.12 1.73 -12.06
N SER A 365 12.28 2.14 -12.60
CA SER A 365 13.59 1.56 -12.22
C SER A 365 13.96 1.77 -10.75
N ARG A 366 13.30 2.74 -10.07
CA ARG A 366 13.50 3.03 -8.65
C ARG A 366 12.52 2.28 -7.74
N MET A 367 11.55 1.57 -8.31
CA MET A 367 10.63 0.73 -7.55
C MET A 367 11.41 -0.43 -6.92
N ASP A 368 11.15 -0.68 -5.64
CA ASP A 368 11.72 -1.85 -4.97
C ASP A 368 11.10 -3.13 -5.54
N PRO A 369 11.89 -4.20 -5.79
CA PRO A 369 11.35 -5.43 -6.34
C PRO A 369 10.43 -6.18 -5.37
N SER A 370 10.47 -5.93 -4.05
CA SER A 370 9.53 -6.52 -3.11
C SER A 370 8.25 -5.69 -3.01
N CYS A 371 7.13 -6.28 -3.42
CA CYS A 371 5.83 -5.62 -3.39
C CYS A 371 4.68 -6.60 -3.19
N THR A 372 3.49 -6.07 -2.92
CA THR A 372 2.23 -6.81 -2.92
C THR A 372 1.27 -6.10 -3.87
N VAL A 373 0.75 -6.83 -4.85
CA VAL A 373 -0.28 -6.35 -5.77
C VAL A 373 -1.65 -6.71 -5.21
N GLY A 374 -2.59 -5.75 -5.21
CA GLY A 374 -3.96 -5.98 -4.76
C GLY A 374 -4.95 -5.98 -5.92
N PHE A 375 -5.95 -6.86 -5.84
CA PHE A 375 -7.10 -6.88 -6.74
C PHE A 375 -8.42 -6.98 -5.96
N TYR A 376 -9.52 -6.59 -6.58
CA TYR A 376 -10.87 -6.63 -6.02
C TYR A 376 -11.86 -7.30 -6.99
N ALA A 377 -12.69 -8.19 -6.44
CA ALA A 377 -13.81 -8.83 -7.14
C ALA A 377 -15.07 -8.78 -6.27
N ARG A 378 -16.15 -8.16 -6.76
CA ARG A 378 -17.39 -8.03 -5.97
C ARG A 378 -18.17 -9.34 -5.93
N SER A 379 -18.27 -10.01 -7.08
CA SER A 379 -19.02 -11.24 -7.30
C SER A 379 -18.12 -12.40 -7.74
N ARG A 380 -18.69 -13.61 -7.80
CA ARG A 380 -18.04 -14.78 -8.38
C ARG A 380 -17.68 -14.58 -9.86
N ASP A 381 -18.54 -13.92 -10.62
CA ASP A 381 -18.29 -13.64 -12.05
C ASP A 381 -17.16 -12.62 -12.24
N ASP A 382 -17.07 -11.63 -11.33
CA ASP A 382 -15.95 -10.70 -11.29
C ASP A 382 -14.63 -11.42 -10.99
N LEU A 383 -14.65 -12.46 -10.14
CA LEU A 383 -13.46 -13.27 -9.87
C LEU A 383 -13.00 -14.01 -11.13
N LEU A 384 -13.91 -14.64 -11.87
CA LEU A 384 -13.58 -15.33 -13.12
C LEU A 384 -13.00 -14.35 -14.16
N THR A 385 -13.60 -13.16 -14.26
CA THR A 385 -13.13 -12.08 -15.14
C THR A 385 -11.74 -11.60 -14.71
N LEU A 386 -11.52 -11.39 -13.41
CA LEU A 386 -10.23 -11.02 -12.83
C LEU A 386 -9.16 -12.06 -13.19
N CYS A 387 -9.40 -13.36 -12.98
CA CYS A 387 -8.44 -14.40 -13.31
C CYS A 387 -8.07 -14.39 -14.81
N SER A 388 -9.06 -14.24 -15.69
CA SER A 388 -8.86 -14.16 -17.13
C SER A 388 -8.04 -12.94 -17.54
N ASP A 389 -8.40 -11.76 -17.06
CA ASP A 389 -7.77 -10.49 -17.44
C ASP A 389 -6.35 -10.37 -16.87
N VAL A 390 -6.14 -10.81 -15.64
CA VAL A 390 -4.81 -10.87 -15.02
C VAL A 390 -3.93 -11.87 -15.77
N THR A 391 -4.42 -13.09 -16.06
CA THR A 391 -3.63 -14.09 -16.81
C THR A 391 -3.21 -13.54 -18.17
N LYS A 392 -4.10 -12.84 -18.88
CA LYS A 392 -3.76 -12.15 -20.15
C LYS A 392 -2.74 -11.04 -19.96
N ALA A 393 -2.84 -10.26 -18.89
CA ALA A 393 -1.88 -9.20 -18.58
C ALA A 393 -0.48 -9.76 -18.27
N LEU A 394 -0.40 -10.94 -17.64
CA LEU A 394 0.84 -11.62 -17.29
C LEU A 394 1.46 -12.43 -18.45
N SER A 395 0.67 -12.85 -19.44
CA SER A 395 1.12 -13.74 -20.53
C SER A 395 1.76 -13.02 -21.72
N SER A 396 2.43 -11.88 -21.49
CA SER A 396 3.02 -11.10 -22.59
C SER A 396 4.16 -11.88 -23.27
N SER A 397 4.23 -11.83 -24.61
CA SER A 397 5.18 -12.62 -25.42
C SER A 397 6.67 -12.32 -25.16
N GLN A 398 6.96 -11.28 -24.37
CA GLN A 398 8.33 -10.90 -24.00
C GLN A 398 8.79 -11.51 -22.67
N GLU A 399 7.90 -12.09 -21.87
CA GLU A 399 8.21 -12.55 -20.52
C GLU A 399 8.43 -14.07 -20.47
N LYS A 400 9.60 -14.49 -19.97
CA LYS A 400 9.95 -15.92 -19.87
C LYS A 400 9.27 -16.61 -18.68
N TYR A 401 8.84 -15.84 -17.68
CA TYR A 401 8.19 -16.32 -16.45
C TYR A 401 7.15 -15.29 -15.96
N PRO A 402 5.89 -15.69 -15.72
CA PRO A 402 4.87 -14.78 -15.19
C PRO A 402 5.20 -14.34 -13.77
N ILE A 403 4.68 -13.17 -13.35
CA ILE A 403 4.89 -12.64 -11.99
C ILE A 403 4.27 -13.57 -10.92
N PHE A 404 3.11 -14.15 -11.22
CA PHE A 404 2.39 -15.11 -10.37
C PHE A 404 1.43 -15.92 -11.25
N THR A 405 0.81 -16.97 -10.72
CA THR A 405 -0.11 -17.83 -11.47
C THR A 405 -1.42 -18.10 -10.72
N PHE A 406 -2.45 -18.45 -11.48
CA PHE A 406 -3.68 -19.04 -10.95
C PHE A 406 -3.66 -20.54 -11.21
N VAL A 407 -4.03 -21.33 -10.20
CA VAL A 407 -4.08 -22.79 -10.27
C VAL A 407 -5.46 -23.24 -9.81
N GLU A 408 -6.06 -24.17 -10.56
CA GLU A 408 -7.30 -24.82 -10.16
C GLU A 408 -7.05 -25.81 -9.02
N GLY A 409 -8.00 -25.90 -8.08
CA GLY A 409 -7.89 -26.78 -6.90
C GLY A 409 -7.43 -26.06 -5.64
N HIS A 410 -6.98 -26.84 -4.66
CA HIS A 410 -6.62 -26.41 -3.31
C HIS A 410 -5.11 -26.46 -3.06
N SER A 411 -4.61 -25.58 -2.19
CA SER A 411 -3.19 -25.60 -1.77
C SER A 411 -2.77 -26.94 -1.17
N GLU A 412 -3.63 -27.59 -0.39
CA GLU A 412 -3.36 -28.87 0.28
C GLU A 412 -3.14 -30.05 -0.69
N GLU A 413 -3.80 -30.03 -1.85
CA GLU A 413 -3.66 -31.09 -2.87
C GLU A 413 -2.31 -31.01 -3.60
N SER A 414 -1.77 -29.78 -3.77
CA SER A 414 -0.47 -29.57 -4.40
C SER A 414 0.70 -29.91 -3.47
N ALA A 415 0.54 -29.77 -2.15
CA ALA A 415 1.57 -30.16 -1.18
C ALA A 415 1.83 -31.69 -1.21
N CYS A 416 0.78 -32.51 -1.28
CA CYS A 416 0.88 -33.97 -1.32
C CYS A 416 1.51 -34.52 -2.61
N ALA A 417 1.47 -33.76 -3.72
CA ALA A 417 2.08 -34.19 -4.98
C ALA A 417 3.63 -34.08 -4.96
N SER A 418 4.18 -33.22 -4.10
CA SER A 418 5.63 -32.94 -4.05
C SER A 418 6.48 -34.02 -3.35
N ASP A 419 5.86 -34.96 -2.64
CA ASP A 419 6.55 -36.05 -1.92
C ASP A 419 6.78 -37.32 -2.76
N SER A 420 6.40 -37.32 -4.05
CA SER A 420 6.56 -38.47 -4.93
C SER A 420 7.72 -38.30 -5.93
N VAL A 421 8.95 -38.25 -5.42
CA VAL A 421 10.15 -38.42 -6.27
C VAL A 421 10.37 -39.92 -6.50
N PRO A 422 10.41 -40.41 -7.76
CA PRO A 422 10.76 -41.80 -8.03
C PRO A 422 12.25 -42.01 -7.72
N HIS A 423 12.52 -42.89 -6.75
CA HIS A 423 13.87 -43.38 -6.44
C HIS A 423 14.54 -43.91 -7.71
N THR A 424 15.56 -43.19 -8.17
CA THR A 424 16.59 -43.74 -9.06
C THR A 424 17.80 -44.05 -8.20
N GLU A 425 18.12 -45.35 -8.05
CA GLU A 425 19.32 -45.77 -7.34
C GLU A 425 20.60 -45.31 -8.06
N PRO A 426 21.57 -44.69 -7.36
CA PRO A 426 22.93 -44.55 -7.87
C PRO A 426 23.83 -45.61 -7.24
N THR A 427 24.36 -46.48 -8.10
CA THR A 427 25.50 -47.33 -7.79
C THR A 427 26.76 -46.46 -7.59
N GLY A 428 27.45 -46.64 -6.46
CA GLY A 428 28.90 -46.62 -6.42
C GLY A 428 29.65 -45.37 -5.91
N ARG A 429 30.31 -45.61 -4.77
CA ARG A 429 31.64 -45.13 -4.33
C ARG A 429 31.76 -43.80 -3.56
N LEU A 430 32.16 -44.01 -2.30
CA LEU A 430 32.66 -43.09 -1.28
C LEU A 430 33.80 -42.18 -1.75
N GLY A 431 33.68 -40.89 -1.43
CA GLY A 431 34.76 -39.92 -1.39
C GLY A 431 34.45 -38.84 -0.34
N ARG A 432 35.01 -38.97 0.86
CA ARG A 432 34.79 -38.10 2.02
C ARG A 432 35.67 -36.85 1.91
N VAL A 433 35.09 -35.69 1.60
CA VAL A 433 35.75 -34.38 1.73
C VAL A 433 34.89 -33.47 2.60
N LYS A 434 35.40 -33.15 3.79
CA LYS A 434 34.80 -32.16 4.71
C LYS A 434 34.97 -30.75 4.12
N LYS A 435 33.87 -30.05 3.86
CA LYS A 435 33.86 -28.59 3.71
C LYS A 435 32.74 -28.03 4.59
N ARG A 436 33.13 -27.20 5.57
CA ARG A 436 32.22 -26.43 6.43
C ARG A 436 31.32 -25.57 5.54
N SER A 437 30.01 -25.72 5.67
CA SER A 437 28.99 -24.94 4.98
C SER A 437 28.14 -24.21 6.02
N SER A 438 28.12 -22.89 5.91
CA SER A 438 27.25 -21.96 6.62
C SER A 438 25.87 -22.05 5.98
N MET A 439 24.97 -22.84 6.57
CA MET A 439 23.57 -22.97 6.16
C MET A 439 22.71 -22.82 7.41
N ASP A 440 22.47 -21.57 7.79
CA ASP A 440 21.36 -21.15 8.64
C ASP A 440 20.91 -19.80 8.07
N ASP A 441 19.99 -19.83 7.12
CA ASP A 441 19.07 -18.72 6.76
C ASP A 441 18.13 -19.13 5.61
N PHE A 442 17.46 -20.28 5.78
CA PHE A 442 16.25 -20.59 5.00
C PHE A 442 15.16 -21.05 5.96
N VAL A 443 14.40 -20.08 6.47
CA VAL A 443 13.03 -20.36 6.91
C VAL A 443 12.19 -20.38 5.64
N LEU A 444 11.88 -21.59 5.21
CA LEU A 444 10.73 -21.91 4.36
C LEU A 444 9.49 -21.25 5.00
N LEU A 445 8.82 -20.40 4.22
CA LEU A 445 7.47 -19.92 4.51
C LEU A 445 6.47 -20.83 3.84
#